data_AF-X1HF32-F1
#
_entry.id   AF-X1HF32-F1
#
_cell.length_a   1.000
_cell.length_b   1.000
_cell.length_c   1.000
_cell.angle_alpha   90.00
_cell.angle_beta   90.00
_cell.angle_gamma   90.00
#
_symmetry.space_group_name_H-M   'P 1'
#
loop_
_entity.id
_entity.type
_entity.pdbx_description
1 polymer ?
#
loop_
_entity_poly.entity_id
_entity_poly.type
_entity_poly.pdbx_seq_one_letter_code
_entity_poly.pdbx_strand_id
1 'polypeptide(L)'
;LGKLAGDKKEVYNNYIKIALNSNEADDEVLEQNWHDMKNSLSVCSGGVHPGIIHRLMELLSTDITVQVGGGVLGHPGGTKSGAKALRQAINAYMEGVSVKEYAKNHVELEQALELWGDETPI
;
A
#
# COMPACT_ATOMS: atom_id res chain seq x y z
N LEU A 1 3.63 1.20 8.66
CA LEU A 1 3.10 2.04 7.55
C LEU A 1 1.64 2.33 7.89
N GLY A 2 1.17 3.56 7.72
CA GLY A 2 -0.14 3.95 8.23
C GLY A 2 -0.17 4.17 9.74
N LYS A 3 -1.37 4.38 10.30
CA LYS A 3 -1.58 4.84 11.69
C LYS A 3 -1.81 3.72 12.72
N LEU A 4 -1.99 2.49 12.25
CA LEU A 4 -2.29 1.34 13.11
C LEU A 4 -1.00 0.61 13.46
N ALA A 5 -0.96 -0.01 14.64
CA ALA A 5 0.15 -0.88 15.02
C ALA A 5 0.27 -2.07 14.05
N GLY A 6 1.50 -2.44 13.73
CA GLY A 6 1.81 -3.58 12.87
C GLY A 6 3.29 -3.59 12.56
N ASP A 7 4.01 -4.55 13.15
CA ASP A 7 5.41 -4.77 12.81
C ASP A 7 5.54 -5.24 11.36
N LYS A 8 6.61 -4.83 10.67
CA LYS A 8 6.78 -5.15 9.25
C LYS A 8 6.87 -6.67 9.02
N LYS A 9 7.58 -7.39 9.89
CA LYS A 9 7.79 -8.83 9.76
C LYS A 9 6.49 -9.57 10.04
N GLU A 10 5.78 -9.19 11.10
CA GLU A 10 4.46 -9.75 11.42
C GLU A 10 3.46 -9.57 10.26
N VAL A 11 3.35 -8.34 9.72
CA VAL A 11 2.45 -8.04 8.60
C VAL A 11 2.83 -8.83 7.35
N TYR A 12 4.12 -8.97 7.06
CA TYR A 12 4.61 -9.78 5.94
C TYR A 12 4.29 -11.26 6.12
N ASN A 13 4.54 -11.82 7.32
CA ASN A 13 4.26 -13.21 7.65
C ASN A 13 2.76 -13.52 7.52
N ASN A 14 1.88 -12.63 7.97
CA ASN A 14 0.44 -12.76 7.77
C ASN A 14 0.08 -12.80 6.27
N TYR A 15 0.68 -11.91 5.47
CA TYR A 15 0.42 -11.85 4.05
C TYR A 15 0.87 -13.12 3.31
N ILE A 16 2.11 -13.58 3.48
CA ILE A 16 2.61 -14.76 2.78
C ILE A 16 1.83 -16.03 3.18
N LYS A 17 1.36 -16.12 4.43
CA LYS A 17 0.60 -17.27 4.91
C LYS A 17 -0.82 -17.29 4.37
N ILE A 18 -1.52 -16.15 4.38
CA ILE A 18 -2.96 -16.07 4.10
C ILE A 18 -3.26 -15.75 2.63
N ALA A 19 -2.46 -14.86 2.03
CA ALA A 19 -2.69 -14.39 0.66
C ALA A 19 -1.91 -15.20 -0.38
N LEU A 20 -0.79 -15.82 0.00
CA LEU A 20 0.04 -16.62 -0.90
C LEU A 20 0.08 -18.12 -0.56
N ASN A 21 -0.59 -18.55 0.52
CA ASN A 21 -0.57 -19.93 1.00
C ASN A 21 0.84 -20.51 1.18
N SER A 22 1.81 -19.68 1.60
CA SER A 22 3.19 -20.12 1.79
C SER A 22 3.32 -21.18 2.88
N ASN A 23 3.97 -22.29 2.55
CA ASN A 23 4.28 -23.34 3.51
C ASN A 23 5.55 -23.02 4.33
N GLU A 24 6.30 -21.96 4.00
CA GLU A 24 7.60 -21.66 4.62
C GLU A 24 7.48 -21.31 6.11
N ALA A 25 8.38 -21.83 6.93
CA ALA A 25 8.48 -21.50 8.36
C ALA A 25 9.63 -20.52 8.62
N ASP A 26 9.55 -19.77 9.72
CA ASP A 26 10.64 -18.97 10.25
C ASP A 26 10.65 -19.02 11.80
N ASP A 27 11.40 -18.15 12.45
CA ASP A 27 11.50 -18.11 13.92
C ASP A 27 10.19 -17.65 14.63
N GLU A 28 9.22 -17.11 13.90
CA GLU A 28 7.94 -16.58 14.40
C GLU A 28 6.71 -17.37 13.93
N VAL A 29 6.79 -18.08 12.78
CA VAL A 29 5.66 -18.84 12.21
C VAL A 29 6.04 -20.26 11.80
N LEU A 30 5.11 -21.20 12.01
CA LEU A 30 5.28 -22.62 11.65
C LEU A 30 4.94 -22.91 10.18
N GLU A 31 5.38 -24.07 9.72
CA GLU A 31 4.95 -24.68 8.46
C GLU A 31 3.43 -24.85 8.43
N GLN A 32 2.77 -24.48 7.33
CA GLN A 32 1.32 -24.56 7.19
C GLN A 32 0.91 -24.76 5.74
N ASN A 33 0.35 -25.93 5.45
CA ASN A 33 -0.25 -26.23 4.16
C ASN A 33 -1.76 -25.94 4.21
N TRP A 34 -2.24 -25.06 3.34
CA TRP A 34 -3.67 -24.70 3.25
C TRP A 34 -4.47 -25.63 2.32
N HIS A 35 -3.83 -26.61 1.69
CA HIS A 35 -4.45 -27.55 0.74
C HIS A 35 -5.26 -26.81 -0.33
N ASP A 36 -6.51 -27.23 -0.57
CA ASP A 36 -7.38 -26.66 -1.59
C ASP A 36 -8.12 -25.39 -1.13
N MET A 37 -7.76 -24.82 0.02
CA MET A 37 -8.32 -23.54 0.45
C MET A 37 -7.86 -22.41 -0.47
N LYS A 38 -8.82 -21.61 -0.92
CA LYS A 38 -8.54 -20.43 -1.73
C LYS A 38 -7.86 -19.36 -0.89
N ASN A 39 -6.96 -18.61 -1.53
CA ASN A 39 -6.28 -17.48 -0.95
C ASN A 39 -7.28 -16.37 -0.57
N SER A 40 -6.95 -15.61 0.48
CA SER A 40 -7.71 -14.42 0.87
C SER A 40 -6.99 -13.15 0.40
N LEU A 41 -7.75 -12.23 -0.21
CA LEU A 41 -7.21 -10.96 -0.67
C LEU A 41 -6.93 -10.04 0.52
N SER A 42 -5.67 -9.71 0.74
CA SER A 42 -5.25 -8.86 1.85
C SER A 42 -5.64 -7.40 1.62
N VAL A 43 -6.08 -6.72 2.68
CA VAL A 43 -6.49 -5.31 2.65
C VAL A 43 -5.57 -4.47 3.53
N CYS A 44 -4.84 -3.54 2.93
CA CYS A 44 -4.03 -2.55 3.62
C CYS A 44 -4.86 -1.26 3.81
N SER A 45 -5.12 -0.90 5.06
CA SER A 45 -5.93 0.28 5.42
C SER A 45 -5.34 1.03 6.62
N GLY A 46 -5.87 2.22 6.88
CA GLY A 46 -5.60 3.00 8.09
C GLY A 46 -4.44 3.97 7.95
N GLY A 47 -4.76 5.25 7.72
CA GLY A 47 -3.72 6.31 7.63
C GLY A 47 -2.86 6.20 6.38
N VAL A 48 -3.39 5.66 5.30
CA VAL A 48 -2.69 5.56 4.00
C VAL A 48 -3.02 6.79 3.15
N HIS A 49 -2.05 7.24 2.35
CA HIS A 49 -2.17 8.31 1.35
C HIS A 49 -1.28 7.99 0.12
N PRO A 50 -1.45 8.69 -1.03
CA PRO A 50 -0.75 8.37 -2.28
C PRO A 50 0.79 8.26 -2.15
N GLY A 51 1.41 9.11 -1.31
CA GLY A 51 2.86 9.15 -1.15
C GLY A 51 3.52 7.87 -0.63
N ILE A 52 2.79 7.01 0.09
CA ILE A 52 3.35 5.79 0.69
C ILE A 52 2.89 4.49 0.02
N ILE A 53 2.14 4.57 -1.08
CA ILE A 53 1.59 3.39 -1.78
C ILE A 53 2.70 2.47 -2.29
N HIS A 54 3.77 3.04 -2.85
CA HIS A 54 4.92 2.27 -3.32
C HIS A 54 5.51 1.38 -2.23
N ARG A 55 5.62 1.88 -0.99
CA ARG A 55 6.16 1.12 0.16
C ARG A 55 5.28 -0.07 0.57
N LEU A 56 3.96 0.05 0.41
CA LEU A 56 3.05 -1.07 0.66
C LEU A 56 3.23 -2.16 -0.39
N MET A 57 3.37 -1.77 -1.66
CA MET A 57 3.56 -2.70 -2.77
C MET A 57 4.95 -3.36 -2.74
N GLU A 58 5.98 -2.65 -2.29
CA GLU A 58 7.31 -3.23 -2.02
C GLU A 58 7.27 -4.27 -0.91
N LEU A 59 6.49 -4.03 0.15
CA LEU A 59 6.40 -4.95 1.28
C LEU A 59 5.57 -6.20 0.94
N LEU A 60 4.42 -6.02 0.27
CA LEU A 60 3.38 -7.06 0.15
C LEU A 60 3.07 -7.49 -1.28
N SER A 61 3.73 -6.95 -2.30
CA SER A 61 3.40 -7.15 -3.73
C SER A 61 2.18 -6.37 -4.24
N THR A 62 1.81 -6.64 -5.49
CA THR A 62 0.70 -6.01 -6.22
C THR A 62 -0.65 -6.69 -5.99
N ASP A 63 -0.69 -7.88 -5.37
CA ASP A 63 -1.93 -8.63 -5.10
C ASP A 63 -2.55 -8.27 -3.74
N ILE A 64 -2.82 -6.98 -3.57
CA ILE A 64 -3.40 -6.40 -2.36
C ILE A 64 -4.50 -5.40 -2.72
N THR A 65 -5.45 -5.23 -1.80
CA THR A 65 -6.35 -4.08 -1.82
C THR A 65 -5.78 -2.97 -0.94
N VAL A 66 -5.63 -1.77 -1.49
CA VAL A 66 -5.30 -0.57 -0.71
C VAL A 66 -6.56 0.25 -0.46
N GLN A 67 -6.90 0.46 0.82
CA GLN A 67 -8.05 1.28 1.21
C GLN A 67 -7.57 2.64 1.71
N VAL A 68 -7.83 3.67 0.92
CA VAL A 68 -7.35 5.03 1.18
C VAL A 68 -8.55 5.94 1.42
N GLY A 69 -8.88 6.15 2.70
CA GLY A 69 -9.99 7.03 3.10
C GLY A 69 -9.58 8.50 3.11
N GLY A 70 -8.99 8.95 4.23
CA GLY A 70 -8.54 10.33 4.40
C GLY A 70 -7.55 10.81 3.33
N GLY A 71 -6.65 9.94 2.85
CA GLY A 71 -5.70 10.27 1.79
C GLY A 71 -6.32 10.49 0.40
N VAL A 72 -7.61 10.16 0.20
CA VAL A 72 -8.36 10.47 -1.03
C VAL A 72 -9.33 11.62 -0.77
N LEU A 73 -10.12 11.53 0.29
CA LEU A 73 -11.15 12.52 0.62
C LEU A 73 -10.56 13.87 1.05
N GLY A 74 -9.38 13.87 1.68
CA GLY A 74 -8.70 15.07 2.17
C GLY A 74 -7.84 15.79 1.13
N HIS A 75 -7.88 15.38 -0.13
CA HIS A 75 -7.08 15.99 -1.19
C HIS A 75 -7.51 17.44 -1.48
N PRO A 76 -6.60 18.41 -1.68
CA PRO A 76 -6.94 19.82 -1.85
C PRO A 76 -7.80 20.09 -3.10
N GLY A 77 -7.55 19.37 -4.19
CA GLY A 77 -8.41 19.35 -5.39
C GLY A 77 -9.72 18.53 -5.28
N GLY A 78 -10.11 18.09 -4.08
CA GLY A 78 -11.31 17.28 -3.81
C GLY A 78 -11.19 15.79 -4.16
N THR A 79 -12.24 15.01 -3.84
CA THR A 79 -12.26 13.53 -3.90
C THR A 79 -11.84 12.96 -5.25
N LYS A 80 -12.30 13.54 -6.36
CA LYS A 80 -11.94 13.07 -7.71
C LYS A 80 -10.44 13.19 -7.95
N SER A 81 -9.84 14.29 -7.50
CA SER A 81 -8.40 14.53 -7.62
C SER A 81 -7.62 13.60 -6.70
N GLY A 82 -8.09 13.37 -5.47
CA GLY A 82 -7.49 12.38 -4.57
C GLY A 82 -7.51 10.96 -5.14
N ALA A 83 -8.60 10.55 -5.78
CA ALA A 83 -8.69 9.24 -6.44
C ALA A 83 -7.73 9.11 -7.63
N LYS A 84 -7.56 10.19 -8.40
CA LYS A 84 -6.55 10.26 -9.47
C LYS A 84 -5.14 10.19 -8.92
N ALA A 85 -4.82 10.96 -7.88
CA ALA A 85 -3.51 10.96 -7.22
C ALA A 85 -3.13 9.54 -6.74
N LEU A 86 -4.08 8.83 -6.11
CA LEU A 86 -3.89 7.44 -5.72
C LEU A 86 -3.58 6.54 -6.92
N ARG A 87 -4.35 6.66 -8.01
CA ARG A 87 -4.10 5.87 -9.22
C ARG A 87 -2.74 6.21 -9.85
N GLN A 88 -2.37 7.47 -9.88
CA GLN A 88 -1.06 7.94 -10.39
C GLN A 88 0.09 7.38 -9.55
N ALA A 89 -0.05 7.33 -8.21
CA ALA A 89 0.95 6.70 -7.35
C ALA A 89 1.11 5.19 -7.61
N ILE A 90 0.01 4.48 -7.85
CA ILE A 90 0.03 3.06 -8.25
C ILE A 90 0.72 2.91 -9.61
N ASN A 91 0.37 3.73 -10.60
CA ASN A 91 0.97 3.67 -11.93
C ASN A 91 2.48 3.94 -11.89
N ALA A 92 2.92 4.94 -11.10
CA ALA A 92 4.32 5.23 -10.89
C ALA A 92 5.10 3.97 -10.45
N TYR A 93 4.58 3.26 -9.45
CA TYR A 93 5.17 2.00 -8.99
C TYR A 93 5.18 0.92 -10.09
N MET A 94 4.06 0.72 -10.79
CA MET A 94 3.95 -0.28 -11.85
C MET A 94 4.89 0.01 -13.04
N GLU A 95 5.22 1.27 -13.29
CA GLU A 95 6.16 1.72 -14.31
C GLU A 95 7.62 1.77 -13.82
N GLY A 96 7.88 1.47 -12.54
CA GLY A 96 9.21 1.54 -11.94
C GLY A 96 9.73 2.98 -11.78
N VAL A 97 8.83 3.96 -11.74
CA VAL A 97 9.14 5.39 -11.60
C VAL A 97 8.84 5.83 -10.16
N SER A 98 9.77 6.57 -9.53
CA SER A 98 9.52 7.11 -8.18
C SER A 98 8.29 8.03 -8.17
N VAL A 99 7.52 8.03 -7.08
CA VAL A 99 6.33 8.89 -6.95
C VAL A 99 6.67 10.38 -7.11
N LYS A 100 7.85 10.81 -6.66
CA LYS A 100 8.35 12.19 -6.81
C LYS A 100 8.64 12.55 -8.27
N GLU A 101 9.22 11.64 -9.04
CA GLU A 101 9.46 11.86 -10.47
C GLU A 101 8.15 11.88 -11.24
N TYR A 102 7.26 10.91 -10.97
CA TYR A 102 5.98 10.79 -11.65
C TYR A 102 5.09 12.03 -11.40
N ALA A 103 5.16 12.61 -10.19
CA ALA A 103 4.40 13.79 -9.81
C ALA A 103 4.70 15.04 -10.65
N LYS A 104 5.92 15.19 -11.21
CA LYS A 104 6.31 16.38 -11.99
C LYS A 104 5.39 16.68 -13.18
N ASN A 105 4.71 15.66 -13.71
CA ASN A 105 3.77 15.78 -14.83
C ASN A 105 2.33 15.45 -14.43
N HIS A 106 2.05 15.31 -13.12
CA HIS A 106 0.76 14.85 -12.59
C HIS A 106 0.35 15.71 -11.38
N VAL A 107 -0.38 16.79 -11.66
CA VAL A 107 -0.77 17.80 -10.67
C VAL A 107 -1.52 17.22 -9.46
N GLU A 108 -2.36 16.19 -9.65
CA GLU A 108 -3.07 15.59 -8.52
C GLU A 108 -2.11 14.83 -7.59
N LEU A 109 -1.16 14.08 -8.14
CA LEU A 109 -0.14 13.41 -7.33
C LEU A 109 0.80 14.41 -6.65
N GLU A 110 1.22 15.45 -7.37
CA GLU A 110 2.03 16.55 -6.82
C GLU A 110 1.36 17.17 -5.59
N GLN A 111 0.09 17.59 -5.72
CA GLN A 111 -0.67 18.17 -4.61
C GLN A 111 -0.82 17.22 -3.42
N ALA A 112 -0.99 15.91 -3.67
CA ALA A 112 -1.02 14.92 -2.60
C ALA A 112 0.33 14.80 -1.87
N LEU A 113 1.44 14.86 -2.60
CA LEU A 113 2.78 14.84 -2.02
C LEU A 113 3.12 16.13 -1.28
N GLU A 114 2.65 17.30 -1.75
CA GLU A 114 2.81 18.55 -1.00
C GLU A 114 2.08 18.52 0.34
N LEU A 115 0.89 17.92 0.38
CA LEU A 115 0.08 17.86 1.59
C LEU A 115 0.58 16.83 2.61
N TRP A 116 0.96 15.63 2.16
CA TRP A 116 1.27 14.50 3.05
C TRP A 116 2.71 14.00 2.96
N GLY A 117 3.49 14.46 1.99
CA GLY A 117 4.82 13.92 1.70
C GLY A 117 4.80 12.47 1.21
N ASP A 118 5.96 11.82 1.30
CA ASP A 118 6.17 10.39 1.05
C ASP A 118 6.57 9.62 2.33
N GLU A 119 6.37 10.24 3.49
CA GLU A 119 6.66 9.65 4.80
C GLU A 119 5.42 9.03 5.47
N THR A 120 5.64 8.26 6.54
CA THR A 120 4.53 7.61 7.25
C THR A 120 3.88 8.60 8.21
N PRO A 121 2.54 8.77 8.19
CA PRO A 121 1.87 9.62 9.16
C PRO A 121 2.05 9.08 10.59
N ILE A 122 2.38 9.98 11.52
CA ILE A 122 2.52 9.72 12.96
C ILE A 122 1.17 9.81 13.64
#